data_AF-A0A966SV57-F1
#
_entry.id   AF-A0A966SV57-F1
#
_cell.length_a   1.000
_cell.length_b   1.000
_cell.length_c   1.000
_cell.angle_alpha   90.00
_cell.angle_beta   90.00
_cell.angle_gamma   90.00
#
_symmetry.space_group_name_H-M   'P 1'
#
loop_
_entity.id
_entity.type
_entity.pdbx_description
1 polymer ?
#
loop_
_entity_poly.entity_id
_entity_poly.type
_entity_poly.pdbx_seq_one_letter_code
_entity_poly.pdbx_strand_id
1 'polypeptide(L)' 'GFQVDATTIPAASGFTVSHVNVNDGSVEGLAHRELPVFTVQYHPEASPGPQDNQYLFDRFVDSLETIR' A
#
# COMPACT_ATOMS: atom_id res chain seq x y z
N GLY A 1 8.76 -11.89 10.17
CA GLY A 1 7.63 -10.99 9.93
C GLY A 1 6.39 -11.80 9.62
N PHE A 2 5.30 -11.12 9.30
CA PHE A 2 4.11 -11.69 8.67
C PHE A 2 3.93 -10.96 7.34
N GLN A 3 3.27 -11.60 6.38
CA GLN A 3 2.98 -11.00 5.09
C GLN A 3 1.55 -11.33 4.66
N VAL A 4 1.00 -10.51 3.78
CA VAL A 4 -0.25 -10.82 3.09
C VAL A 4 0.03 -11.89 2.04
N ASP A 5 -0.75 -12.98 2.05
CA ASP A 5 -0.76 -13.97 0.98
C ASP A 5 -1.65 -13.48 -0.17
N ALA A 6 -1.03 -13.19 -1.32
CA ALA A 6 -1.71 -12.68 -2.51
C ALA A 6 -2.85 -13.59 -2.98
N THR A 7 -2.72 -14.91 -2.79
CA THR A 7 -3.71 -15.91 -3.24
C THR A 7 -4.98 -15.91 -2.40
N THR A 8 -4.91 -15.32 -1.21
CA THR A 8 -6.02 -15.26 -0.25
C THR A 8 -6.81 -13.96 -0.29
N ILE A 9 -6.43 -12.99 -1.15
CA ILE A 9 -7.15 -11.73 -1.31
C ILE A 9 -8.50 -12.01 -1.99
N PRO A 10 -9.65 -11.76 -1.33
CA PRO A 10 -10.94 -12.09 -1.94
C PRO A 10 -11.21 -11.21 -3.17
N ALA A 11 -11.58 -11.81 -4.30
CA ALA A 11 -11.88 -11.07 -5.52
C ALA A 11 -13.01 -10.02 -5.35
N ALA A 12 -13.96 -10.31 -4.46
CA ALA A 12 -15.07 -9.42 -4.12
C ALA A 12 -14.67 -8.27 -3.17
N SER A 13 -13.45 -8.26 -2.61
CA SER A 13 -13.02 -7.26 -1.61
C SER A 13 -12.73 -5.87 -2.19
N GLY A 14 -12.66 -5.74 -3.51
CA GLY A 14 -12.26 -4.48 -4.16
C GLY A 14 -10.75 -4.23 -4.17
N PHE A 15 -9.94 -4.96 -3.39
CA PHE A 15 -8.49 -4.78 -3.31
C PHE A 15 -7.72 -5.44 -4.45
N THR A 16 -6.59 -4.83 -4.80
CA THR A 16 -5.57 -5.32 -5.73
C THR A 16 -4.18 -5.11 -5.14
N VAL A 17 -3.23 -5.96 -5.50
CA VAL A 17 -1.82 -5.79 -5.10
C VAL A 17 -1.26 -4.57 -5.82
N SER A 18 -0.73 -3.62 -5.07
CA SER A 18 -0.19 -2.36 -5.59
C SER A 18 1.34 -2.34 -5.61
N HIS A 19 1.99 -3.05 -4.69
CA HIS A 19 3.44 -3.15 -4.60
C HIS A 19 3.84 -4.60 -4.36
N VAL A 20 4.94 -5.00 -4.98
CA VAL A 20 5.52 -6.33 -4.87
C VAL A 20 7.01 -6.18 -4.58
N ASN A 21 7.51 -6.95 -3.63
CA ASN A 21 8.94 -6.98 -3.33
C ASN A 21 9.70 -7.60 -4.50
N VAL A 22 10.71 -6.90 -5.01
CA VAL A 22 11.48 -7.33 -6.20
C VAL A 22 12.35 -8.56 -5.91
N ASN A 23 12.72 -8.80 -4.65
CA ASN A 23 13.61 -9.90 -4.30
C ASN A 23 12.88 -11.25 -4.20
N ASP A 24 11.68 -11.27 -3.63
CA ASP A 24 10.97 -12.51 -3.29
C ASP A 24 9.51 -12.59 -3.74
N GLY A 25 8.96 -11.52 -4.33
CA GLY A 25 7.59 -11.49 -4.82
C GLY A 25 6.52 -11.33 -3.73
N SER A 26 6.89 -11.05 -2.49
CA SER A 26 5.93 -10.79 -1.41
C SER A 26 5.10 -9.52 -1.65
N VAL A 27 3.88 -9.49 -1.08
CA VAL A 27 2.98 -8.34 -1.18
C VAL A 27 3.48 -7.22 -0.28
N GLU A 28 3.77 -6.07 -0.88
CA GLU A 28 4.28 -4.89 -0.19
C GLU A 28 3.25 -3.75 -0.09
N GLY A 29 2.06 -3.93 -0.64
CA GLY A 29 0.98 -2.96 -0.56
C GLY A 29 -0.27 -3.38 -1.31
N LEU A 30 -1.41 -2.88 -0.86
CA LEU A 30 -2.71 -3.05 -1.50
C LEU A 30 -3.31 -1.70 -1.89
N ALA A 31 -4.17 -1.68 -2.90
CA ALA A 31 -5.01 -0.54 -3.24
C ALA A 31 -6.42 -1.00 -3.56
N HIS A 32 -7.41 -0.28 -3.05
CA HIS A 32 -8.81 -0.52 -3.37
C HIS A 32 -9.14 0.12 -4.72
N ARG A 33 -9.93 -0.57 -5.55
CA ARG A 33 -10.25 -0.13 -6.93
C ARG A 33 -11.14 1.10 -7.00
N GLU A 34 -12.08 1.23 -6.07
CA GLU A 34 -13.10 2.30 -6.09
C GLU A 34 -12.91 3.31 -4.96
N LEU A 35 -12.74 2.83 -3.72
CA LEU A 35 -12.48 3.67 -2.55
C LEU A 35 -11.03 4.20 -2.54
N PRO A 36 -10.80 5.41 -1.97
CA PRO A 36 -9.47 6.00 -1.81
C PRO A 36 -8.71 5.36 -0.64
N VAL A 37 -8.53 4.03 -0.69
CA VAL A 37 -7.87 3.23 0.36
C VAL A 37 -6.65 2.54 -0.22
N PHE A 38 -5.50 2.70 0.43
CA PHE A 38 -4.26 2.01 0.08
C PHE A 38 -3.47 1.66 1.34
N THR A 39 -2.55 0.70 1.20
CA THR A 39 -1.64 0.26 2.26
C THR A 39 -0.25 0.02 1.70
N VAL A 40 0.75 0.06 2.59
CA VAL A 40 2.11 -0.43 2.34
C VAL A 40 2.56 -1.29 3.52
N GLN A 41 3.41 -2.28 3.27
CA GLN A 41 3.93 -3.20 4.28
C GLN A 41 5.25 -2.71 4.88
N TYR A 42 6.03 -1.93 4.11
CA TYR A 42 7.23 -1.24 4.57
C TYR A 42 6.89 0.06 5.33
N HIS A 43 7.95 0.67 5.86
CA HIS A 43 7.91 1.90 6.64
C HIS A 43 8.18 3.13 5.75
N PRO A 44 7.14 3.84 5.24
CA PRO A 44 7.33 4.97 4.35
C PRO A 44 7.91 6.22 5.05
N GLU A 45 7.83 6.29 6.38
CA GLU A 45 8.40 7.35 7.21
C GLU A 45 9.92 7.28 7.31
N ALA A 46 10.49 6.09 7.04
CA ALA A 46 11.90 5.78 7.23
C ALA A 46 12.40 6.09 8.66
N SER A 47 13.66 6.55 8.80
CA SER A 47 14.32 6.86 10.09
C SER A 47 14.62 5.63 10.98
N PRO A 48 15.63 4.81 10.63
CA PRO A 48 16.59 5.00 9.54
C PRO A 48 16.06 4.48 8.18
N GLY A 49 16.62 4.98 7.07
CA GLY A 49 16.31 4.50 5.73
C GLY A 49 16.19 5.61 4.68
N PRO A 50 16.00 5.24 3.40
CA PRO A 50 15.77 6.20 2.32
C PRO A 50 14.40 6.86 2.44
N GLN A 51 14.29 8.11 1.99
CA GLN A 51 13.04 8.91 2.06
C GLN A 51 12.20 8.83 0.78
N ASP A 52 12.52 7.90 -0.12
CA ASP A 52 11.94 7.80 -1.47
C ASP A 52 10.42 7.60 -1.48
N ASN A 53 9.84 7.13 -0.35
CA ASN A 53 8.42 6.79 -0.23
C ASN A 53 7.57 7.83 0.54
N GLN A 54 8.12 9.00 0.89
CA GLN A 54 7.38 10.01 1.67
C GLN A 54 6.16 10.57 0.93
N TYR A 55 6.13 10.52 -0.40
CA TYR A 55 4.98 10.93 -1.21
C TYR A 55 3.67 10.20 -0.86
N LEU A 56 3.76 9.04 -0.20
CA LEU A 56 2.58 8.30 0.27
C LEU A 56 1.81 9.07 1.35
N PHE A 57 2.49 9.91 2.14
CA PHE A 57 1.80 10.79 3.10
C PHE A 57 1.04 11.90 2.40
N ASP A 58 1.62 12.51 1.37
CA ASP A 58 0.93 13.51 0.54
C ASP A 58 -0.31 12.89 -0.12
N ARG A 59 -0.15 11.70 -0.73
CA ARG A 59 -1.26 10.93 -1.31
C ARG A 59 -2.37 10.65 -0.29
N PHE A 60 -2.00 10.34 0.96
CA PHE A 60 -2.98 10.13 2.03
C PHE A 60 -3.74 11.42 2.34
N VAL A 61 -3.07 12.56 2.46
CA VAL A 61 -3.72 13.86 2.70
C VAL A 61 -4.65 14.23 1.55
N ASP A 62 -4.20 14.12 0.31
CA ASP A 62 -5.02 14.38 -0.89
C ASP A 62 -6.31 13.54 -0.91
N SER A 63 -6.21 12.29 -0.43
CA SER A 63 -7.34 11.38 -0.34
C SER A 63 -8.42 11.86 0.64
N LEU A 64 -8.02 12.52 1.73
CA LEU A 64 -8.94 13.10 2.71
C LEU A 64 -9.66 14.32 2.16
N GLU A 65 -9.00 15.10 1.31
CA GLU A 65 -9.59 16.27 0.66
C GLU A 65 -10.62 15.88 -0.39
N THR A 66 -10.37 14.80 -1.15
CA THR A 66 -11.28 14.30 -2.19
C THR A 66 -12.58 13.73 -1.62
N ILE A 67 -12.55 13.28 -0.36
CA ILE A 67 -13.74 12.74 0.34
C ILE A 67 -14.65 13.86 0.88
N ARG A 68 -14.19 15.11 0.95
CA ARG A 68 -14.98 16.26 1.42
C ARG A 68 -15.94 16.77 0.35
#